data_AF-A0A2H1EFP8-F1
#
_entry.id   AF-A0A2H1EFP8-F1
#
_cell.length_a   1.000
_cell.length_b   1.000
_cell.length_c   1.000
_cell.angle_alpha   90.00
_cell.angle_beta   90.00
_cell.angle_gamma   90.00
#
_symmetry.space_group_name_H-M   'P 1'
#
loop_
_entity.id
_entity.type
_entity.pdbx_description
1 polymer ?
#
loop_
_entity_poly.entity_id
_entity_poly.type
_entity_poly.pdbx_seq_one_letter_code
_entity_poly.pdbx_strand_id
1 'polypeptide(L)'
;MVNIHKMHKITFTITPNANGYLVGCKEIQSLFTDIHSVSDIEKTLQNLLSEYVDNFPDDAQKKGFGKDTPIEVTWHVSPNSVALE
;
A
#
# COMPACT_ATOMS: atom_id res chain seq x y z
N MET A 1 -4.25 -7.99 -31.44
CA MET A 1 -3.42 -8.16 -30.22
C MET A 1 -4.02 -7.27 -29.16
N VAL A 2 -4.90 -7.83 -28.31
CA VAL A 2 -5.51 -7.05 -27.22
C VAL A 2 -4.45 -6.99 -26.13
N ASN A 3 -3.64 -5.93 -26.14
CA ASN A 3 -2.81 -5.63 -24.98
C ASN A 3 -3.79 -5.12 -23.93
N ILE A 4 -4.41 -6.05 -23.22
CA ILE A 4 -5.14 -5.76 -21.99
C ILE A 4 -4.02 -5.30 -21.05
N HIS A 5 -3.67 -4.02 -21.11
CA HIS A 5 -2.89 -3.36 -20.08
C HIS A 5 -3.73 -3.51 -18.82
N LYS A 6 -3.55 -4.64 -18.12
CA LYS A 6 -3.85 -4.75 -16.71
C LYS A 6 -3.13 -3.56 -16.12
N MET A 7 -3.86 -2.49 -15.84
CA MET A 7 -3.35 -1.41 -15.02
C MET A 7 -2.85 -2.12 -13.77
N HIS A 8 -1.53 -2.20 -13.63
CA HIS A 8 -0.95 -2.73 -12.41
C HIS A 8 -1.50 -1.84 -11.31
N LYS A 9 -2.18 -2.45 -10.34
CA LYS A 9 -2.65 -1.75 -9.16
C LYS A 9 -1.70 -2.12 -8.04
N ILE A 10 -1.30 -1.12 -7.25
CA ILE A 10 -0.58 -1.40 -6.01
C ILE A 10 -1.60 -1.53 -4.88
N THR A 11 -1.48 -2.61 -4.12
CA THR A 11 -2.33 -2.91 -2.97
C THR A 11 -1.56 -2.64 -1.69
N PHE A 12 -2.07 -1.70 -0.89
CA PHE A 12 -1.60 -1.51 0.47
C PHE A 12 -2.56 -2.17 1.46
N THR A 13 -1.97 -2.80 2.47
CA THR A 13 -2.68 -3.43 3.57
C THR A 13 -2.53 -2.54 4.80
N ILE A 14 -3.64 -2.12 5.39
CA ILE A 14 -3.66 -1.31 6.61
C ILE A 14 -4.07 -2.20 7.77
N THR A 15 -3.18 -2.34 8.74
CA THR A 15 -3.39 -3.12 9.95
C THR A 15 -3.41 -2.17 11.16
N PRO A 16 -4.51 -2.07 11.93
CA PRO A 16 -4.52 -1.27 13.13
C PRO A 16 -3.51 -1.81 14.16
N ASN A 17 -2.81 -0.90 14.83
CA ASN A 17 -1.81 -1.20 15.85
C ASN A 17 -2.04 -0.30 17.09
N ALA A 18 -1.42 -0.61 18.22
CA ALA A 18 -1.60 0.12 19.49
C ALA A 18 -1.36 1.64 19.41
N ASN A 19 -0.53 2.09 18.45
CA ASN A 19 -0.16 3.49 18.25
C ASN A 19 -0.75 4.12 16.98
N GLY A 20 -1.65 3.44 16.26
CA GLY A 20 -2.19 3.93 14.99
C GLY A 20 -2.43 2.81 13.99
N TYR A 21 -1.82 2.91 12.81
CA TYR A 21 -2.02 2.00 11.68
C TYR A 21 -0.67 1.66 11.05
N LEU A 22 -0.40 0.37 10.89
CA LEU A 22 0.72 -0.12 10.09
C LEU A 22 0.22 -0.32 8.66
N VAL A 23 0.90 0.29 7.71
CA VAL A 23 0.57 0.21 6.30
C VAL A 23 1.70 -0.48 5.57
N GLY A 24 1.41 -1.60 4.91
CA GLY A 24 2.38 -2.39 4.16
C GLY A 24 1.94 -2.58 2.71
N CYS A 25 2.89 -2.53 1.78
CA CYS A 25 2.63 -2.84 0.38
C CYS A 25 2.70 -4.35 0.14
N LYS A 26 1.68 -4.91 -0.50
CA LYS A 26 1.63 -6.33 -0.81
C LYS A 26 2.63 -6.72 -1.91
N GLU A 27 2.88 -5.82 -2.85
CA GLU A 27 3.80 -6.06 -3.96
C GLU A 27 5.26 -5.80 -3.56
N ILE A 28 5.49 -4.97 -2.56
CA ILE A 28 6.83 -4.57 -2.09
C ILE A 28 6.91 -4.80 -0.59
N GLN A 29 7.41 -5.97 -0.17
CA GLN A 29 7.49 -6.33 1.25
C GLN A 29 8.31 -5.36 2.09
N SER A 30 9.30 -4.68 1.49
CA SER A 30 10.12 -3.68 2.17
C SER A 30 9.44 -2.30 2.30
N LEU A 31 8.31 -2.08 1.63
CA LEU A 31 7.59 -0.81 1.63
C LEU A 31 6.49 -0.87 2.69
N PHE A 32 6.83 -0.43 3.90
CA PHE A 32 5.90 -0.31 5.00
C PHE A 32 6.13 0.98 5.79
N THR A 33 5.09 1.48 6.44
CA THR A 33 5.12 2.71 7.23
C THR A 33 4.10 2.66 8.36
N ASP A 34 4.36 3.35 9.45
CA ASP A 34 3.40 3.61 10.50
C ASP A 34 2.70 4.96 10.28
N ILE A 35 1.39 4.99 10.51
CA ILE A 35 0.55 6.17 10.32
C ILE A 35 -0.35 6.31 11.55
N HIS A 36 -0.30 7.47 12.19
CA HIS A 36 -1.06 7.73 13.42
C HIS A 36 -2.52 8.12 13.17
N SER A 37 -2.85 8.57 11.95
CA SER A 37 -4.17 9.11 11.60
C SER A 37 -4.65 8.57 10.27
N VAL A 38 -5.92 8.16 10.20
CA VAL A 38 -6.54 7.67 8.95
C VAL A 38 -6.52 8.72 7.84
N SER A 39 -6.72 9.99 8.21
CA SER A 39 -6.71 11.13 7.27
C SER A 39 -5.37 11.32 6.56
N ASP A 40 -4.27 10.87 7.15
CA ASP A 40 -2.92 10.99 6.58
C ASP A 40 -2.53 9.77 5.73
N ILE A 41 -3.34 8.71 5.73
CA ILE A 41 -3.02 7.45 5.05
C ILE A 41 -2.88 7.67 3.55
N GLU A 42 -3.87 8.26 2.88
CA GLU A 42 -3.83 8.41 1.42
C GLU A 42 -2.64 9.26 0.96
N LYS A 43 -2.38 10.37 1.65
CA LYS A 43 -1.26 11.26 1.34
C LYS A 43 0.09 10.57 1.56
N THR A 44 0.23 9.86 2.67
CA THR A 44 1.43 9.10 3.00
C THR A 44 1.69 8.00 1.98
N LEU A 45 0.64 7.27 1.58
CA LEU A 45 0.73 6.22 0.56
C LEU A 45 1.18 6.75 -0.80
N GLN A 46 0.59 7.87 -1.27
CA GLN A 46 1.04 8.51 -2.50
C GLN A 46 2.49 8.97 -2.41
N ASN A 47 2.90 9.53 -1.27
CA ASN A 47 4.27 9.96 -1.08
C ASN A 47 5.26 8.79 -1.10
N LEU A 48 4.95 7.69 -0.38
CA LEU A 48 5.76 6.47 -0.38
C LEU A 48 5.88 5.84 -1.76
N LEU A 49 4.79 5.79 -2.51
CA LEU A 49 4.80 5.28 -3.87
C LEU A 49 5.70 6.15 -4.77
N SER A 50 5.53 7.47 -4.69
CA SER A 50 6.34 8.41 -5.47
C SER A 50 7.82 8.31 -5.11
N GLU A 51 8.15 8.24 -3.83
CA GLU A 51 9.52 8.10 -3.33
C GLU A 51 10.14 6.76 -3.76
N TYR A 52 9.37 5.66 -3.67
CA TYR A 52 9.84 4.36 -4.12
C TYR A 52 10.16 4.33 -5.62
N VAL A 53 9.29 4.91 -6.45
CA VAL A 53 9.53 5.01 -7.90
C VAL A 53 10.74 5.88 -8.21
N ASP A 54 10.98 6.93 -7.41
CA ASP A 54 12.13 7.82 -7.58
C ASP A 54 13.46 7.14 -7.21
N ASN A 55 13.46 6.39 -6.10
CA ASN A 55 14.65 5.68 -5.61
C ASN A 55 14.92 4.39 -6.39
N PHE A 56 13.88 3.69 -6.84
CA PHE A 56 13.96 2.38 -7.50
C PHE A 56 13.17 2.35 -8.82
N PRO A 57 13.52 3.21 -9.81
CA PRO A 57 12.79 3.30 -11.07
C PRO A 57 12.83 1.99 -11.88
N ASP A 58 13.94 1.25 -11.80
CA ASP A 58 14.12 -0.02 -12.51
C ASP A 58 13.21 -1.13 -11.93
N ASP A 59 13.08 -1.20 -10.60
CA ASP A 59 12.20 -2.16 -9.93
C ASP A 59 10.72 -1.80 -10.17
N ALA A 60 10.39 -0.52 -10.04
CA ALA A 60 9.06 0.00 -10.32
C ALA A 60 8.61 -0.32 -11.76
N GLN A 61 9.49 -0.11 -12.75
CA GLN A 61 9.22 -0.46 -14.14
C GLN A 61 9.07 -1.98 -14.34
N LYS A 62 9.92 -2.80 -13.71
CA LYS A 62 9.82 -4.27 -13.77
C LYS A 62 8.52 -4.79 -13.19
N LYS A 63 8.05 -4.17 -12.10
CA LYS A 63 6.78 -4.53 -11.47
C LYS A 63 5.57 -3.84 -12.10
N GLY A 64 5.79 -2.96 -13.08
CA GLY A 64 4.75 -2.37 -13.92
C GLY A 64 4.01 -1.18 -13.29
N PHE A 65 4.55 -0.55 -12.26
CA PHE A 65 3.91 0.61 -11.60
C PHE A 65 4.79 1.87 -11.69
N GLY A 66 4.17 3.01 -11.94
CA GLY A 66 4.76 4.35 -11.91
C GLY A 66 4.08 5.28 -10.89
N LYS A 67 4.44 6.57 -10.91
CA LYS A 67 3.93 7.58 -9.97
C LYS A 67 2.40 7.81 -10.08
N ASP A 68 1.82 7.53 -11.24
CA ASP A 68 0.37 7.65 -11.52
C ASP A 68 -0.40 6.35 -11.26
N THR A 69 0.25 5.33 -10.69
CA THR A 69 -0.38 4.03 -10.51
C THR A 69 -1.54 4.14 -9.53
N PRO A 70 -2.74 3.65 -9.88
CA PRO A 70 -3.85 3.63 -8.94
C PRO A 70 -3.51 2.79 -7.71
N ILE A 71 -3.71 3.39 -6.55
CA ILE A 71 -3.49 2.77 -5.25
C ILE A 71 -4.81 2.15 -4.79
N GLU A 72 -4.77 0.86 -4.47
CA GLU A 72 -5.87 0.14 -3.85
C GLU A 72 -5.52 -0.11 -2.39
N VAL A 73 -6.43 0.25 -1.49
CA VAL A 73 -6.22 0.16 -0.06
C VAL A 73 -7.13 -0.91 0.53
N THR A 74 -6.53 -1.93 1.12
CA THR A 74 -7.23 -3.01 1.81
C THR A 74 -7.06 -2.85 3.31
N TRP A 75 -8.17 -2.67 4.01
CA TRP A 75 -8.19 -2.60 5.47
C TRP A 75 -8.21 -4.01 6.04
N HIS A 76 -7.14 -4.39 6.72
CA HIS A 76 -7.03 -5.64 7.44
C HIS A 76 -7.37 -5.42 8.91
N VAL A 77 -8.65 -5.22 9.17
CA VAL A 77 -9.19 -5.36 10.52
C VAL A 77 -9.28 -6.85 10.80
N SER A 78 -8.27 -7.41 11.47
CA SER A 78 -8.47 -8.69 12.12
C SER A 78 -9.67 -8.51 13.05
N PRO A 79 -10.78 -9.25 12.85
CA PRO A 79 -11.79 -9.29 13.88
C PRO A 79 -11.04 -9.77 15.12
N ASN A 80 -11.00 -8.94 16.16
CA ASN A 80 -10.86 -9.50 17.47
C ASN A 80 -12.02 -10.50 17.55
N SER A 81 -11.72 -11.79 17.37
CA SER A 81 -12.44 -12.87 18.01
C SER A 81 -12.28 -12.66 19.49
N VAL A 82 -12.92 -11.61 20.01
CA VAL A 82 -13.42 -11.63 21.37
C VAL A 82 -14.62 -12.58 21.28
N ALA A 83 -14.31 -13.89 21.27
CA ALA A 83 -15.21 -14.84 21.87
C ALA A 83 -15.18 -14.49 23.36
N LEU A 84 -15.99 -13.51 23.72
CA LEU A 84 -16.49 -13.36 25.09
C LEU A 84 -17.46 -14.53 25.28
N GLU A 85 -16.93 -15.66 25.74
CA GLU A 85 -17.69 -16.69 26.46
C GLU A 85 -16.97 -17.02 27.76
#